data_AF-A0A965M5K1-F1
#
_entry.id   AF-A0A965M5K1-F1
#
_cell.length_a   1.000
_cell.length_b   1.000
_cell.length_c   1.000
_cell.angle_alpha   90.00
_cell.angle_beta   90.00
_cell.angle_gamma   90.00
#
_symmetry.space_group_name_H-M   'P 1'
#
loop_
_entity.id
_entity.type
_entity.pdbx_description
1 polymer ?
#
loop_
_entity_poly.entity_id
_entity_poly.type
_entity_poly.pdbx_seq_one_letter_code
_entity_poly.pdbx_strand_id
1 'polypeptide(L)'
;RIGDQAVSIARRSLILMDEPPLKPLLDIPRMGADVLAMIRGATDAFVEITPEKCAEIIKMDVRVDDINRQLERELTCFMVESPKTITRALNLMLVARFFERAADHAKNIAEQVFYLYTGEDIRHESEFSKN
;
A
#
# COMPACT_ATOMS: atom_id res chain seq x y z
N ARG A 1 -13.91 3.38 -0.52
CA ARG A 1 -12.92 2.29 -0.67
C ARG A 1 -11.66 2.47 0.18
N ILE A 2 -10.91 3.58 0.07
CA ILE A 2 -9.75 3.84 0.97
C ILE A 2 -10.18 3.91 2.43
N GLY A 3 -11.27 4.63 2.74
CA GLY A 3 -11.84 4.67 4.09
C GLY A 3 -12.23 3.29 4.64
N ASP A 4 -12.72 2.39 3.79
CA ASP A 4 -13.06 1.03 4.20
C ASP A 4 -11.81 0.21 4.56
N GLN A 5 -10.70 0.43 3.85
CA GLN A 5 -9.40 -0.16 4.20
C GLN A 5 -8.92 0.38 5.55
N ALA A 6 -9.04 1.68 5.79
CA ALA A 6 -8.67 2.30 7.07
C ALA A 6 -9.49 1.75 8.25
N VAL A 7 -10.79 1.56 8.08
CA VAL A 7 -11.66 0.90 9.08
C VAL A 7 -11.21 -0.54 9.32
N SER A 8 -10.86 -1.26 8.27
CA SER A 8 -10.39 -2.65 8.36
C SER A 8 -9.06 -2.75 9.10
N ILE A 9 -8.12 -1.83 8.85
CA ILE A 9 -6.85 -1.71 9.58
C ILE A 9 -7.15 -1.45 11.07
N ALA A 10 -7.96 -0.44 11.40
CA ALA A 10 -8.29 -0.10 12.78
C ALA A 10 -8.87 -1.28 13.56
N ARG A 11 -9.79 -2.05 12.95
CA ARG A 11 -10.38 -3.25 13.57
C ARG A 11 -9.32 -4.32 13.85
N ARG A 12 -8.35 -4.52 12.96
CA ARG A 12 -7.27 -5.49 13.16
C ARG A 12 -6.26 -5.02 14.21
N SER A 13 -5.98 -3.72 14.26
CA SER A 13 -5.14 -3.12 15.29
C SER A 13 -5.71 -3.34 16.69
N LEU A 14 -7.05 -3.21 16.87
CA LEU A 14 -7.70 -3.52 18.14
C LEU A 14 -7.44 -4.96 18.58
N ILE A 15 -7.63 -5.94 17.68
CA ILE A 15 -7.37 -7.37 17.97
C ILE A 15 -5.90 -7.60 18.35
N LEU A 16 -4.97 -6.96 17.64
CA LEU A 16 -3.54 -7.12 17.88
C LEU A 16 -3.06 -6.50 19.20
N MET A 17 -3.78 -5.51 19.74
CA MET A 17 -3.43 -4.88 21.02
C MET A 17 -3.73 -5.76 22.23
N ASP A 18 -4.62 -6.75 22.08
CA ASP A 18 -4.96 -7.70 23.14
C ASP A 18 -3.91 -8.82 23.30
N GLU A 19 -2.90 -8.87 22.42
CA GLU A 19 -1.80 -9.84 22.45
C GLU A 19 -0.44 -9.14 22.50
N PRO A 20 0.60 -9.79 23.06
CA PRO A 20 1.95 -9.25 22.99
C PRO A 20 2.42 -9.14 21.53
N PRO A 21 3.15 -8.07 21.18
CA PRO A 21 3.67 -7.86 19.83
C PRO A 21 4.43 -9.09 19.31
N LEU A 22 4.16 -9.49 18.07
CA LEU A 22 4.85 -10.63 17.44
C LEU A 22 6.32 -10.29 17.11
N LYS A 23 6.54 -9.08 16.59
CA LYS A 23 7.84 -8.51 16.22
C LYS A 23 7.79 -6.98 16.36
N PRO A 24 8.94 -6.30 16.41
CA PRO A 24 9.00 -4.85 16.21
C PRO A 24 8.35 -4.46 14.88
N LEU A 25 7.46 -3.47 14.91
CA LEU A 25 6.75 -2.99 13.73
C LEU A 25 7.54 -1.87 13.06
N LEU A 26 8.40 -2.22 12.10
CA LEU A 26 9.16 -1.26 11.30
C LEU A 26 8.52 -1.04 9.92
N ASP A 27 8.19 -2.13 9.23
CA ASP A 27 7.74 -2.08 7.85
C ASP A 27 6.29 -1.62 7.72
N ILE A 28 5.39 -2.03 8.62
CA ILE A 28 3.98 -1.63 8.57
C ILE A 28 3.80 -0.11 8.76
N PRO A 29 4.42 0.56 9.76
CA PRO A 29 4.33 2.01 9.87
C PRO A 29 4.91 2.74 8.66
N ARG A 30 6.02 2.23 8.10
CA ARG A 30 6.62 2.78 6.88
C ARG A 30 5.68 2.66 5.68
N MET A 31 5.08 1.49 5.49
CA MET A 31 4.08 1.24 4.45
C MET A 31 2.88 2.18 4.61
N GLY A 32 2.41 2.40 5.84
CA GLY A 32 1.33 3.36 6.12
C GLY A 32 1.71 4.81 5.78
N ALA A 33 2.95 5.21 6.04
CA ALA A 33 3.45 6.55 5.67
C ALA A 33 3.54 6.72 4.14
N ASP A 34 4.06 5.72 3.43
CA ASP A 34 4.15 5.72 1.97
C ASP A 34 2.75 5.80 1.34
N VAL A 35 1.79 4.99 1.81
CA VAL A 35 0.40 5.03 1.33
C VAL A 35 -0.27 6.38 1.61
N LEU A 36 -0.06 6.96 2.79
CA LEU A 36 -0.61 8.29 3.09
C LEU A 36 -0.04 9.37 2.16
N ALA A 37 1.25 9.29 1.84
CA ALA A 37 1.89 10.19 0.88
C ALA A 37 1.35 9.98 -0.54
N MET A 38 1.11 8.74 -0.98
CA MET A 38 0.46 8.45 -2.27
C MET A 38 -0.95 9.06 -2.35
N ILE A 39 -1.77 8.90 -1.30
CA ILE A 39 -3.13 9.45 -1.27
C ILE A 39 -3.12 10.98 -1.36
N ARG A 40 -2.21 11.63 -0.62
CA ARG A 40 -2.01 13.08 -0.67
C ARG A 40 -1.56 13.50 -2.07
N GLY A 41 -0.54 12.86 -2.62
CA GLY A 41 -0.04 13.15 -3.96
C GLY A 41 -1.12 13.00 -5.04
N ALA A 42 -1.95 11.96 -4.95
CA ALA A 42 -3.05 11.74 -5.91
C ALA A 42 -4.12 12.83 -5.81
N THR A 43 -4.44 13.27 -4.59
CA THR A 43 -5.39 14.36 -4.35
C THR A 43 -4.83 15.69 -4.84
N ASP A 44 -3.56 15.96 -4.56
CA ASP A 44 -2.88 17.18 -5.01
C ASP A 44 -2.76 17.23 -6.53
N ALA A 45 -2.44 16.10 -7.18
CA ALA A 45 -2.35 16.00 -8.64
C ALA A 45 -3.70 16.24 -9.32
N PHE A 46 -4.81 15.83 -8.68
CA PHE A 46 -6.15 16.11 -9.15
C PHE A 46 -6.53 17.59 -9.03
N VAL A 47 -6.06 18.30 -8.00
CA VAL A 47 -6.37 19.73 -7.80
C VAL A 47 -5.45 20.64 -8.62
N GLU A 48 -4.15 20.36 -8.61
CA GLU A 48 -3.10 21.23 -9.17
C GLU A 48 -2.63 20.82 -10.56
N ILE A 49 -3.18 19.73 -11.12
CA ILE A 49 -2.88 19.28 -12.50
C ILE A 49 -1.38 19.04 -12.70
N THR A 50 -0.82 18.04 -12.03
CA THR A 50 0.64 17.78 -12.06
C THR A 50 0.94 16.35 -12.53
N PRO A 51 1.13 16.11 -13.85
CA PRO A 51 1.45 14.80 -14.40
C PRO A 51 2.69 14.14 -13.77
N GLU A 52 3.67 14.94 -13.35
CA GLU A 52 4.91 14.47 -12.72
C GLU A 52 4.64 13.79 -11.37
N LYS A 53 3.65 14.30 -10.60
CA LYS A 53 3.23 13.68 -9.34
C LYS A 53 2.62 12.31 -9.57
N CYS A 54 1.94 12.08 -10.71
CA CYS A 54 1.35 10.79 -11.04
C CYS A 54 2.42 9.70 -11.26
N ALA A 55 3.52 10.04 -11.94
CA ALA A 55 4.63 9.10 -12.16
C ALA A 55 5.30 8.66 -10.85
N GLU A 56 5.46 9.58 -9.89
CA GLU A 56 6.02 9.25 -8.58
C GLU A 56 5.10 8.31 -7.78
N ILE A 57 3.78 8.51 -7.84
CA ILE A 57 2.81 7.63 -7.17
C ILE A 57 2.91 6.19 -7.70
N ILE A 58 3.09 6.00 -9.01
CA ILE A 58 3.27 4.66 -9.61
C ILE A 58 4.54 3.99 -9.07
N LYS A 59 5.65 4.74 -8.91
CA LYS A 59 6.89 4.19 -8.31
C LYS A 59 6.70 3.83 -6.84
N MET A 60 5.93 4.61 -6.10
CA MET A 60 5.61 4.34 -4.70
C MET A 60 4.75 3.08 -4.53
N ASP A 61 3.80 2.84 -5.45
CA ASP A 61 2.96 1.64 -5.47
C ASP A 61 3.82 0.36 -5.53
N VAL A 62 4.81 0.32 -6.42
CA VAL A 62 5.77 -0.82 -6.52
C VAL A 62 6.50 -1.07 -5.20
N ARG A 63 6.88 0.00 -4.49
CA ARG A 63 7.54 -0.13 -3.18
C ARG A 63 6.60 -0.70 -2.13
N VAL A 64 5.34 -0.25 -2.10
CA VAL A 64 4.32 -0.76 -1.17
C VAL A 64 4.08 -2.25 -1.43
N ASP A 65 3.98 -2.66 -2.70
CA ASP A 65 3.87 -4.05 -3.12
C ASP A 65 5.05 -4.91 -2.67
N ASP A 66 6.28 -4.41 -2.80
CA ASP A 66 7.48 -5.11 -2.36
C ASP A 66 7.50 -5.31 -0.85
N ILE A 67 7.13 -4.28 -0.07
CA ILE A 67 7.03 -4.36 1.38
C ILE A 67 5.95 -5.38 1.77
N ASN A 68 4.79 -5.37 1.10
CA ASN A 68 3.72 -6.34 1.36
C ASN A 68 4.21 -7.78 1.13
N ARG A 69 4.86 -8.06 -0.01
CA ARG A 69 5.43 -9.38 -0.32
C ARG A 69 6.50 -9.81 0.68
N GLN A 70 7.34 -8.87 1.14
CA GLN A 70 8.35 -9.14 2.16
C GLN A 70 7.69 -9.54 3.49
N LEU A 71 6.68 -8.79 3.93
CA LEU A 71 5.91 -9.08 5.14
C LEU A 71 5.20 -10.43 5.05
N GLU A 72 4.61 -10.78 3.90
CA GLU A 72 3.97 -12.09 3.72
C GLU A 72 4.96 -13.24 3.93
N ARG A 73 6.17 -13.14 3.37
CA ARG A 73 7.22 -14.16 3.54
C ARG A 73 7.69 -14.27 4.98
N GLU A 74 8.00 -13.13 5.60
CA GLU A 74 8.49 -13.08 6.97
C GLU A 74 7.44 -13.60 7.97
N LEU A 75 6.19 -13.14 7.86
CA LEU A 75 5.12 -13.55 8.75
C LEU A 75 4.78 -15.03 8.57
N THR A 76 4.94 -15.59 7.37
CA THR A 76 4.84 -17.04 7.15
C THR A 76 5.92 -17.81 7.89
N CYS A 77 7.17 -17.31 7.94
CA CYS A 77 8.23 -17.93 8.75
C CYS A 77 7.85 -18.01 10.23
N PHE A 78 7.30 -16.93 10.81
CA PHE A 78 6.80 -16.96 12.19
C PHE A 78 5.74 -18.04 12.42
N MET A 79 4.83 -18.25 11.45
CA MET A 79 3.79 -19.28 11.53
C MET A 79 4.36 -20.69 11.52
N VAL A 80 5.39 -20.93 10.70
CA VAL A 80 6.10 -22.21 10.60
C VAL A 80 6.87 -22.51 11.88
N GLU A 81 7.54 -21.51 12.45
CA GLU A 81 8.33 -21.66 13.68
C GLU A 81 7.46 -21.97 14.91
N SER A 82 6.26 -21.37 14.99
CA SER A 82 5.36 -21.62 16.12
C SER A 82 3.89 -21.41 15.76
N PRO A 83 3.03 -22.43 15.89
CA PRO A 83 1.59 -22.30 15.63
C PRO A 83 0.88 -21.23 16.49
N LYS A 84 1.46 -20.85 17.63
CA LYS A 84 0.93 -19.79 18.51
C LYS A 84 1.04 -18.38 17.93
N THR A 85 1.77 -18.21 16.82
CA THR A 85 1.93 -16.90 16.14
C THR A 85 0.91 -16.70 15.02
N ILE A 86 0.24 -17.78 14.57
CA ILE A 86 -0.62 -17.78 13.37
C ILE A 86 -1.63 -16.64 13.40
N THR A 87 -2.39 -16.49 14.49
CA THR A 87 -3.42 -15.45 14.59
C THR A 87 -2.83 -14.04 14.45
N ARG A 88 -1.73 -13.72 15.15
CA ARG A 88 -1.06 -12.41 15.06
C ARG A 88 -0.48 -12.17 13.68
N ALA A 89 0.21 -13.17 13.12
CA ALA A 89 0.82 -13.09 11.81
C ALA A 89 -0.24 -12.86 10.72
N LEU A 90 -1.37 -13.56 10.77
CA LEU A 90 -2.49 -13.35 9.83
C LEU A 90 -3.09 -11.95 9.95
N ASN A 91 -3.31 -11.44 11.17
CA ASN A 91 -3.83 -10.08 11.35
C ASN A 91 -2.86 -9.02 10.82
N LEU A 92 -1.54 -9.20 11.00
CA LEU A 92 -0.51 -8.31 10.44
C LEU A 92 -0.46 -8.38 8.90
N MET A 93 -0.55 -9.58 8.31
CA MET A 93 -0.64 -9.74 6.85
C MET A 93 -1.89 -9.05 6.28
N LEU A 94 -3.02 -9.14 6.98
CA LEU A 94 -4.24 -8.44 6.57
C LEU A 94 -4.08 -6.92 6.63
N VAL A 95 -3.42 -6.38 7.67
CA VAL A 95 -3.11 -4.96 7.77
C VAL A 95 -2.24 -4.50 6.59
N ALA A 96 -1.17 -5.24 6.27
CA ALA A 96 -0.32 -4.92 5.12
C ALA A 96 -1.12 -4.93 3.81
N ARG A 97 -1.94 -5.97 3.58
CA ARG A 97 -2.83 -6.05 2.41
C ARG A 97 -3.84 -4.91 2.32
N PHE A 98 -4.35 -4.40 3.43
CA PHE A 98 -5.25 -3.25 3.41
C PHE A 98 -4.53 -1.94 3.05
N PHE A 99 -3.25 -1.81 3.44
CA PHE A 99 -2.42 -0.72 2.96
C PHE A 99 -2.15 -0.83 1.46
N GLU A 100 -1.80 -2.01 0.95
CA GLU A 100 -1.61 -2.25 -0.50
C GLU A 100 -2.86 -1.88 -1.30
N ARG A 101 -4.05 -2.32 -0.87
CA ARG A 101 -5.32 -1.92 -1.51
C ARG A 101 -5.60 -0.43 -1.47
N ALA A 102 -5.19 0.26 -0.41
CA ALA A 102 -5.31 1.71 -0.33
C ALA A 102 -4.32 2.42 -1.27
N ALA A 103 -3.11 1.85 -1.44
CA ALA A 103 -2.10 2.29 -2.40
C ALA A 103 -2.60 2.15 -3.84
N ASP A 104 -3.15 0.99 -4.19
CA ASP A 104 -3.75 0.72 -5.50
C ASP A 104 -4.86 1.72 -5.81
N HIS A 105 -5.70 2.06 -4.83
CA HIS A 105 -6.70 3.11 -5.01
C HIS A 105 -6.10 4.50 -5.25
N ALA A 106 -5.00 4.85 -4.58
CA ALA A 106 -4.31 6.11 -4.83
C ALA A 106 -3.66 6.14 -6.23
N LYS A 107 -3.05 5.04 -6.66
CA LYS A 107 -2.51 4.88 -8.01
C LYS A 107 -3.59 4.99 -9.08
N ASN A 108 -4.71 4.30 -8.92
CA ASN A 108 -5.83 4.38 -9.86
C ASN A 108 -6.33 5.82 -10.04
N ILE A 109 -6.37 6.61 -8.94
CA ILE A 109 -6.70 8.05 -9.03
C ILE A 109 -5.63 8.78 -9.84
N ALA A 110 -4.35 8.56 -9.57
CA ALA A 110 -3.24 9.19 -10.29
C ALA A 110 -3.23 8.86 -11.79
N GLU A 111 -3.53 7.61 -12.16
CA GLU A 111 -3.65 7.18 -13.56
C GLU A 111 -4.81 7.90 -14.27
N GLN A 112 -5.97 8.01 -13.61
CA GLN A 112 -7.13 8.73 -14.15
C GLN A 112 -6.88 10.22 -14.29
N VAL A 113 -6.23 10.83 -13.30
CA VAL A 113 -5.77 12.22 -13.32
C VAL A 113 -4.85 12.44 -14.52
N PHE A 114 -3.81 11.61 -14.67
CA PHE A 114 -2.88 11.73 -15.80
C PHE A 114 -3.62 11.66 -17.14
N TYR A 115 -4.45 10.64 -17.34
CA TYR A 115 -5.23 10.46 -18.56
C TYR A 115 -6.16 11.64 -18.86
N LEU A 116 -6.82 12.19 -17.82
CA LEU A 116 -7.70 13.35 -17.97
C LEU A 116 -6.97 14.57 -18.56
N TYR A 117 -5.69 14.74 -18.24
CA TYR A 117 -4.92 15.91 -18.66
C TYR A 117 -4.11 15.72 -19.93
N THR A 118 -3.49 14.56 -20.11
CA THR A 118 -2.63 14.29 -21.27
C THR A 118 -3.41 13.67 -22.43
N GLY A 119 -4.54 13.02 -22.15
CA GLY A 119 -5.23 12.14 -23.11
C GLY A 119 -4.49 10.83 -23.36
N GLU A 120 -3.37 10.60 -22.66
CA GLU A 120 -2.50 9.44 -22.83
C GLU A 120 -2.58 8.53 -21.61
N ASP A 121 -2.40 7.24 -21.83
CA ASP A 121 -2.45 6.25 -20.76
C ASP A 121 -1.03 5.98 -20.23
N ILE A 122 -0.76 6.46 -19.01
CA ILE A 122 0.53 6.31 -18.33
C ILE A 122 0.98 4.85 -18.17
N ARG A 123 0.03 3.90 -18.24
CA ARG A 123 0.35 2.47 -18.17
C ARG A 123 1.10 2.01 -19.43
N HIS A 124 0.81 2.63 -20.57
CA HIS A 124 1.41 2.28 -21.86
C HIS A 124 2.77 2.95 -22.13
N GLU A 125 3.10 4.09 -21.51
CA GLU A 125 4.46 4.67 -21.61
C GLU A 125 5.54 3.71 -21.07
N SER A 126 5.20 2.88 -20.08
CA SER A 126 6.11 1.86 -19.55
C SER A 126 6.45 0.73 -20.54
N GLU A 127 5.64 0.54 -21.58
CA GLU A 127 5.91 -0.42 -22.67
C GLU A 127 6.76 0.20 -23.80
N PHE A 128 6.76 1.52 -23.98
CA PHE A 128 7.53 2.21 -25.03
C PHE A 128 8.96 2.59 -24.61
N SER A 129 9.28 2.61 -23.33
CA SER A 129 10.65 2.88 -22.85
C SER A 129 11.61 1.67 -22.94
N LYS A 130 11.22 0.59 -23.65
CA LYS A 130 12.04 -0.62 -23.89
C LYS A 130 12.61 -0.74 -25.31
N ASN A 131 12.57 0.33 -26.13
CA ASN A 131 13.27 0.38 -27.41
C ASN A 131 14.47 1.33 -27.37
#